data_AF-A0A520KCA9-F1
#
_entry.id   AF-A0A520KCA9-F1
#
_cell.length_a   1.000
_cell.length_b   1.000
_cell.length_c   1.000
_cell.angle_alpha   90.00
_cell.angle_beta   90.00
_cell.angle_gamma   90.00
#
_symmetry.space_group_name_H-M   'P 1'
#
loop_
_entity.id
_entity.type
_entity.pdbx_description
1 polymer ?
#
loop_
_entity_poly.entity_id
_entity_poly.type
_entity_poly.pdbx_seq_one_letter_code
_entity_poly.pdbx_strand_id
1 'polypeptide(L)'
;MPSSMRRMHPTSCHVLFLILYFVLLFILLAESALIFIILKILLLFETTSLFCVTIYHKMAYPLRKIFILYPKGVMNHKEVTSMKKFVTLGLLIVLLTGLVGGCIGGGPDTTIADELEERPQLSMLVDALTSAGLYDVFGEEGDYTLLAPSNDALESLDERYASDPALLEQILTYHVLEGSYSASKISQSQTLATLQGEDIEVNAAGSLSIGGASVTEQDIECTNGTLHVIDAVLVPPSIEETYIDYTFEDGAGREVTIGKVPERVVSLASSATEVMFAIGAGEKVVGVDKYSTYPEEVASLPNLGSGSSLDMEKLIELEPDLVVIWYFYGDAIENIEQRGINVMAINPASVSDIYDEIGLFGTILGFEENAQEVIGDMQARISEITDYVDTIPVEDRPTVFYETSQPFKSLNADTFTGELIEMAGGINIAADEESRYPVLSSEWIIQEDPDVIVVLSYGASVEEIKARSGWDQISAVANDRVYAVESDMVTSNPRLVLGLEQLAKWFYPEYFE
;
A
#
# COMPACT_ATOMS: atom_id res chain seq x y z
N MET A 1 0.89 39.17 -24.83
CA MET A 1 0.56 40.38 -24.03
C MET A 1 -0.43 39.97 -22.96
N PRO A 2 -0.39 40.56 -21.75
CA PRO A 2 0.29 41.81 -21.39
C PRO A 2 1.59 41.53 -20.59
N SER A 3 2.75 41.80 -21.19
CA SER A 3 3.55 43.04 -21.03
C SER A 3 4.48 43.05 -19.80
N SER A 4 5.56 42.27 -19.93
CA SER A 4 6.96 42.60 -19.59
C SER A 4 7.29 43.32 -18.27
N MET A 5 7.71 42.56 -17.26
CA MET A 5 8.89 42.90 -16.46
C MET A 5 9.99 41.90 -16.79
N ARG A 6 10.99 42.33 -17.57
CA ARG A 6 12.21 41.54 -17.77
C ARG A 6 13.00 41.57 -16.46
N ARG A 7 13.18 40.41 -15.82
CA ARG A 7 14.24 40.20 -14.84
C ARG A 7 15.58 40.53 -15.52
N MET A 8 16.38 41.42 -14.93
CA MET A 8 17.75 41.67 -15.40
C MET A 8 18.60 40.42 -15.17
N HIS A 9 19.33 39.98 -16.20
CA HIS A 9 20.28 38.88 -16.09
C HIS A 9 21.46 39.25 -15.16
N PRO A 10 22.11 38.26 -14.50
CA PRO A 10 23.27 38.48 -13.62
C PRO A 10 24.46 39.20 -14.28
N THR A 11 24.52 39.15 -15.62
CA THR A 11 25.52 39.85 -16.43
C THR A 11 25.36 41.38 -16.38
N SER A 12 24.16 41.91 -16.12
CA SER A 12 23.91 43.35 -16.06
C SER A 12 24.54 44.02 -14.82
N CYS A 13 24.64 43.31 -13.69
CA CYS A 13 25.23 43.85 -12.47
C CYS A 13 26.77 43.90 -12.55
N HIS A 14 27.39 42.85 -13.12
CA HIS A 14 28.82 42.81 -13.38
C HIS A 14 29.26 43.85 -14.41
N VAL A 15 28.46 44.06 -15.47
CA VAL A 15 28.72 45.10 -16.48
C VAL A 15 28.60 46.49 -15.88
N LEU A 16 27.63 46.75 -15.00
CA LEU A 16 27.51 48.02 -14.29
C LEU A 16 28.70 48.28 -13.37
N PHE A 17 29.19 47.24 -12.68
CA PHE A 17 30.34 47.31 -11.78
C PHE A 17 31.65 47.58 -12.54
N LEU A 18 31.84 46.91 -13.69
CA LEU A 18 32.95 47.15 -14.61
C LEU A 18 32.91 48.56 -15.19
N ILE A 19 31.73 49.05 -15.60
CA ILE A 19 31.56 50.43 -16.12
C ILE A 19 31.89 51.45 -15.02
N LEU A 20 31.38 51.28 -13.80
CA LEU A 20 31.71 52.13 -12.65
C LEU A 20 33.20 52.11 -12.33
N TYR A 21 33.82 50.93 -12.32
CA TYR A 21 35.24 50.75 -12.08
C TYR A 21 36.09 51.47 -13.14
N PHE A 22 35.78 51.31 -14.43
CA PHE A 22 36.51 51.99 -15.52
C PHE A 22 36.31 53.51 -15.49
N VAL A 23 35.10 54.00 -15.18
CA VAL A 23 34.82 55.43 -15.04
C VAL A 23 35.59 56.04 -13.86
N LEU A 24 35.67 55.35 -12.73
CA LEU A 24 36.45 55.76 -11.55
C LEU A 24 37.97 55.73 -11.79
N LEU A 25 38.47 54.72 -12.51
CA LEU A 25 39.87 54.64 -12.95
C LEU A 25 40.23 55.82 -13.87
N PHE A 26 39.30 56.21 -14.76
CA PHE A 26 39.46 57.36 -15.65
C PHE A 26 39.48 58.69 -14.89
N ILE A 27 38.68 58.84 -13.83
CA ILE A 27 38.68 60.03 -12.96
C ILE A 27 40.02 60.19 -12.21
N LEU A 28 40.66 59.08 -11.82
CA LEU A 28 41.98 59.11 -11.17
C LEU A 28 43.10 59.57 -12.12
N LEU A 29 42.96 59.30 -13.42
CA LEU A 29 43.93 59.60 -14.48
C LEU A 29 43.68 60.94 -15.21
N ALA A 30 42.50 61.54 -15.09
CA ALA A 30 42.12 62.74 -15.84
C ALA A 30 42.63 64.08 -15.25
N GLU A 31 42.90 65.06 -16.13
CA GLU A 31 43.17 66.45 -15.76
C GLU A 31 41.88 67.23 -15.45
N SER A 32 42.01 68.33 -14.69
CA SER A 32 40.94 69.02 -13.95
C SER A 32 39.69 69.43 -14.74
N ALA A 33 39.78 69.61 -16.06
CA ALA A 33 38.64 70.01 -16.89
C ALA A 33 37.73 68.83 -17.29
N LEU A 34 38.26 67.61 -17.40
CA LEU A 34 37.51 66.44 -17.90
C LEU A 34 36.65 65.79 -16.79
N ILE A 35 37.12 65.87 -15.53
CA ILE A 35 36.42 65.34 -14.34
C ILE A 35 35.02 65.95 -14.18
N PHE A 36 34.87 67.24 -14.48
CA PHE A 36 33.61 67.97 -14.33
C PHE A 36 32.53 67.51 -15.32
N ILE A 37 32.93 67.10 -16.53
CA ILE A 37 32.03 66.62 -17.58
C ILE A 37 31.52 65.22 -17.25
N ILE A 38 32.42 64.34 -16.79
CA ILE A 38 32.09 62.95 -16.40
C ILE A 38 31.11 62.91 -15.22
N LEU A 39 31.33 63.76 -14.21
CA LEU A 39 30.42 63.89 -13.06
C LEU A 39 29.00 64.35 -13.45
N LYS A 40 28.89 65.21 -14.47
CA LYS A 40 27.60 65.68 -14.98
C LYS A 40 26.82 64.58 -15.72
N ILE A 41 27.54 63.66 -16.39
CA ILE A 41 26.96 62.51 -17.09
C ILE A 41 26.44 61.46 -16.09
N LEU A 42 27.17 61.21 -15.01
CA LEU A 42 26.77 60.26 -13.96
C LEU A 42 25.48 60.68 -13.21
N LEU A 43 25.22 61.98 -13.09
CA LEU A 43 24.02 62.52 -12.44
C LEU A 43 22.74 62.40 -13.29
N LEU A 44 22.85 62.04 -14.57
CA LEU A 44 21.71 61.87 -15.49
C LEU A 44 21.14 60.45 -15.51
N PHE A 45 21.73 59.50 -14.79
CA PHE A 45 21.21 58.13 -14.68
C PHE A 45 20.21 58.02 -13.50
N GLU A 46 18.91 57.92 -13.79
CA GLU A 46 17.91 57.45 -12.84
C GLU A 46 17.92 55.91 -12.81
N THR A 47 17.93 55.30 -11.61
CA THR A 47 17.97 53.84 -11.44
C THR A 47 16.77 53.36 -10.62
N THR A 48 16.18 52.23 -11.03
CA THR A 48 14.90 51.68 -10.55
C THR A 48 15.03 50.48 -9.60
N SER A 49 16.10 50.40 -8.78
CA SER A 49 16.30 49.31 -7.82
C SER A 49 16.69 49.81 -6.43
N LEU A 50 16.09 49.24 -5.37
CA LEU A 50 16.31 49.59 -3.95
C LEU A 50 17.78 49.42 -3.51
N PHE A 51 18.50 48.46 -4.11
CA PHE A 51 19.92 48.22 -3.85
C PHE A 51 20.83 49.33 -4.40
N CYS A 52 20.42 49.97 -5.51
CA CYS A 52 21.10 51.13 -6.08
C CYS A 52 20.87 52.41 -5.26
N VAL A 53 19.74 52.54 -4.55
CA VAL A 53 19.40 53.74 -3.77
C VAL A 53 20.37 53.96 -2.61
N THR A 54 20.80 52.91 -1.91
CA THR A 54 21.71 53.03 -0.76
C THR A 54 23.15 53.40 -1.17
N ILE A 55 23.63 52.82 -2.28
CA ILE A 55 24.94 53.16 -2.87
C ILE A 55 24.90 54.58 -3.45
N TYR A 56 23.82 54.94 -4.16
CA TYR A 56 23.60 56.27 -4.70
C TYR A 56 23.52 57.33 -3.58
N HIS A 57 22.86 57.05 -2.45
CA HIS A 57 22.82 57.99 -1.33
C HIS A 57 24.18 58.15 -0.64
N LYS A 58 24.95 57.08 -0.45
CA LYS A 58 26.27 57.16 0.18
C LYS A 58 27.36 57.77 -0.73
N MET A 59 27.26 57.61 -2.05
CA MET A 59 28.22 58.19 -3.01
C MET A 59 27.80 59.54 -3.59
N ALA A 60 26.53 59.69 -4.03
CA ALA A 60 26.08 60.90 -4.74
C ALA A 60 25.82 62.09 -3.80
N TYR A 61 25.49 61.87 -2.52
CA TYR A 61 25.28 62.95 -1.55
C TYR A 61 26.55 63.78 -1.27
N PRO A 62 27.74 63.19 -1.00
CA PRO A 62 28.97 63.96 -0.89
C PRO A 62 29.39 64.62 -2.22
N LEU A 63 29.14 63.98 -3.37
CA LEU A 63 29.43 64.55 -4.69
C LEU A 63 28.52 65.74 -5.05
N ARG A 64 27.23 65.70 -4.67
CA ARG A 64 26.29 66.84 -4.79
C ARG A 64 26.72 68.03 -3.93
N LYS A 65 27.26 67.79 -2.73
CA LYS A 65 27.78 68.83 -1.83
C LYS A 65 28.96 69.59 -2.45
N ILE A 66 29.81 68.89 -3.20
CA ILE A 66 30.95 69.49 -3.94
C ILE A 66 30.44 70.41 -5.07
N PHE A 67 29.38 70.04 -5.77
CA PHE A 67 28.78 70.85 -6.84
C PHE A 67 28.10 72.14 -6.36
N ILE A 68 27.58 72.14 -5.13
CA ILE A 68 26.98 73.32 -4.49
C ILE A 68 28.05 74.31 -4.01
N LEU A 69 29.23 73.82 -3.60
CA LEU A 69 30.32 74.65 -3.07
C LEU A 69 31.18 75.32 -4.16
N TYR A 70 31.19 74.82 -5.40
CA TYR A 70 32.03 75.35 -6.49
C TYR A 70 31.26 75.53 -7.81
N PRO A 71 30.37 76.53 -7.90
CA PRO A 71 29.53 76.71 -9.09
C PRO A 71 30.27 77.32 -10.30
N LYS A 72 31.44 77.94 -10.12
CA LYS A 72 32.25 78.53 -11.20
C LYS A 72 33.74 78.53 -10.85
N GLY A 73 34.53 77.61 -11.40
CA GLY A 73 36.00 77.74 -11.42
C GLY A 73 36.79 76.45 -11.25
N VAL A 74 37.82 76.30 -12.07
CA VAL A 74 38.78 75.18 -12.09
C VAL A 74 39.35 74.92 -10.69
N MET A 75 39.25 73.67 -10.21
CA MET A 75 39.84 73.24 -8.93
C MET A 75 41.36 73.43 -8.95
N ASN A 76 41.94 73.93 -7.87
CA ASN A 76 43.39 74.07 -7.75
C ASN A 76 44.06 72.72 -7.43
N HIS A 77 45.39 72.63 -7.58
CA HIS A 77 46.14 71.38 -7.40
C HIS A 77 45.95 70.75 -6.00
N LYS A 78 45.85 71.55 -4.93
CA LYS A 78 45.62 71.03 -3.57
C LYS A 78 44.22 70.43 -3.42
N GLU A 79 43.22 71.04 -4.02
CA GLU A 79 41.83 70.57 -4.01
C GLU A 79 41.68 69.27 -4.81
N VAL A 80 42.30 69.18 -5.99
CA VAL A 80 42.35 67.95 -6.78
C VAL A 80 43.03 66.82 -6.00
N THR A 81 44.11 67.14 -5.27
CA THR A 81 44.83 66.14 -4.46
C THR A 81 43.99 65.65 -3.27
N SER A 82 43.25 66.53 -2.59
CA SER A 82 42.32 66.13 -1.52
C SER A 82 41.14 65.31 -2.04
N MET A 83 40.59 65.67 -3.19
CA MET A 83 39.52 64.91 -3.83
C MET A 83 40.01 63.51 -4.25
N LYS A 84 41.20 63.40 -4.83
CA LYS A 84 41.82 62.10 -5.14
C LYS A 84 41.95 61.25 -3.88
N LYS A 85 42.39 61.81 -2.74
CA LYS A 85 42.45 61.07 -1.46
C LYS A 85 41.08 60.57 -0.98
N PHE A 86 40.03 61.38 -1.07
CA PHE A 86 38.67 60.99 -0.69
C PHE A 86 38.10 59.89 -1.59
N VAL A 87 38.31 59.99 -2.91
CA VAL A 87 37.89 58.95 -3.87
C VAL A 87 38.67 57.66 -3.64
N THR A 88 39.98 57.74 -3.34
CA THR A 88 40.83 56.58 -3.06
C THR A 88 40.41 55.89 -1.75
N LEU A 89 40.06 56.66 -0.71
CA LEU A 89 39.57 56.12 0.57
C LEU A 89 38.19 55.46 0.41
N GLY A 90 37.30 56.06 -0.41
CA GLY A 90 36.01 55.46 -0.76
C GLY A 90 36.16 54.14 -1.54
N LEU A 91 37.13 54.08 -2.48
CA LEU A 91 37.50 52.86 -3.19
C LEU A 91 38.06 51.79 -2.26
N LEU A 92 38.90 52.17 -1.29
CA LEU A 92 39.44 51.25 -0.29
C LEU A 92 38.32 50.65 0.58
N ILE A 93 37.31 51.45 0.96
CA ILE A 93 36.15 50.98 1.72
C ILE A 93 35.29 50.04 0.86
N VAL A 94 35.07 50.34 -0.42
CA VAL A 94 34.32 49.47 -1.34
C VAL A 94 35.08 48.16 -1.63
N LEU A 95 36.41 48.21 -1.74
CA LEU A 95 37.27 47.03 -1.87
C LEU A 95 37.33 46.22 -0.57
N LEU A 96 37.36 46.86 0.61
CA LEU A 96 37.30 46.18 1.90
C LEU A 96 35.91 45.55 2.13
N THR A 97 34.82 46.21 1.74
CA THR A 97 33.47 45.60 1.79
C THR A 97 33.24 44.58 0.66
N GLY A 98 33.99 44.67 -0.45
CA GLY A 98 33.94 43.72 -1.56
C GLY A 98 34.82 42.48 -1.36
N LEU A 99 35.86 42.56 -0.52
CA LEU A 99 36.71 41.44 -0.10
C LEU A 99 36.21 40.76 1.19
N VAL A 100 35.26 41.38 1.91
CA VAL A 100 34.43 40.73 2.93
C VAL A 100 33.04 40.38 2.36
N GLY A 101 32.95 40.24 1.03
CA GLY A 101 31.88 39.50 0.35
C GLY A 101 32.11 37.98 0.39
N GLY A 102 32.94 37.50 1.31
CA GLY A 102 32.85 36.13 1.80
C GLY A 102 31.67 36.07 2.75
N CYS A 103 30.63 35.37 2.32
CA CYS A 103 29.45 34.93 3.07
C CYS A 103 29.55 35.13 4.59
N ILE A 104 28.98 36.22 5.10
CA ILE A 104 28.23 36.11 6.34
C ILE A 104 26.86 35.66 5.85
N GLY A 105 26.66 34.33 5.78
CA GLY A 105 25.32 33.79 5.71
C GLY A 105 24.61 34.29 6.95
N GLY A 106 23.60 35.16 6.76
CA GLY A 106 22.51 35.17 7.73
C GLY A 106 22.03 33.72 7.77
N GLY A 107 21.95 33.14 8.97
CA GLY A 107 21.23 31.88 9.11
C GLY A 107 19.79 32.05 8.63
N PRO A 108 19.02 30.97 8.57
CA PRO A 108 17.59 31.09 8.36
C PRO A 108 17.02 32.09 9.38
N ASP A 109 16.19 33.03 8.91
CA ASP A 109 15.53 34.04 9.77
C ASP A 109 14.06 33.65 10.06
N THR A 110 13.60 32.53 9.49
CA THR A 110 12.21 32.01 9.48
C THR A 110 12.14 30.62 10.11
N THR A 111 11.01 30.30 10.74
CA THR A 111 10.70 28.96 11.27
C THR A 111 10.11 28.06 10.18
N ILE A 112 9.99 26.75 10.43
CA ILE A 112 9.26 25.86 9.54
C ILE A 112 7.82 26.35 9.33
N ALA A 113 7.13 26.78 10.40
CA ALA A 113 5.77 27.34 10.30
C ALA A 113 5.69 28.55 9.35
N ASP A 114 6.66 29.47 9.42
CA ASP A 114 6.73 30.62 8.52
C ASP A 114 6.94 30.19 7.05
N GLU A 115 7.85 29.23 6.81
CA GLU A 115 8.13 28.72 5.47
C GLU A 115 6.92 27.96 4.86
N LEU A 116 6.10 27.31 5.68
CA LEU A 116 4.85 26.69 5.24
C LEU A 116 3.85 27.76 4.75
N GLU A 117 3.68 28.87 5.47
CA GLU A 117 2.75 29.95 5.07
C GLU A 117 3.19 30.67 3.79
N GLU A 118 4.49 30.80 3.55
CA GLU A 118 5.03 31.44 2.34
C GLU A 118 4.84 30.60 1.07
N ARG A 119 4.44 29.32 1.18
CA ARG A 119 4.31 28.37 0.07
C ARG A 119 2.84 27.99 -0.17
N PRO A 120 2.17 28.60 -1.16
CA PRO A 120 0.77 28.27 -1.48
C PRO A 120 0.52 26.79 -1.81
N GLN A 121 1.53 26.09 -2.32
CA GLN A 121 1.47 24.65 -2.62
C GLN A 121 1.45 23.76 -1.39
N LEU A 122 1.58 24.31 -0.17
CA LEU A 122 1.55 23.60 1.11
C LEU A 122 0.33 23.98 1.97
N SER A 123 -0.61 24.77 1.43
CA SER A 123 -1.76 25.28 2.21
C SER A 123 -2.61 24.15 2.82
N MET A 124 -2.80 23.04 2.10
CA MET A 124 -3.56 21.89 2.62
C MET A 124 -2.84 21.19 3.78
N LEU A 125 -1.50 21.15 3.74
CA LEU A 125 -0.71 20.62 4.84
C LEU A 125 -0.85 21.51 6.08
N VAL A 126 -0.84 22.83 5.92
CA VAL A 126 -1.08 23.77 7.02
C VAL A 126 -2.45 23.52 7.66
N ASP A 127 -3.49 23.35 6.86
CA ASP A 127 -4.84 23.04 7.36
C ASP A 127 -4.89 21.70 8.10
N ALA A 128 -4.22 20.67 7.58
CA ALA A 128 -4.13 19.35 8.20
C ALA A 128 -3.37 19.39 9.54
N LEU A 129 -2.19 20.02 9.56
CA LEU A 129 -1.38 20.20 10.78
C LEU A 129 -2.12 21.02 11.84
N THR A 130 -2.88 22.04 11.43
CA THR A 130 -3.68 22.85 12.33
C THR A 130 -4.82 22.03 12.93
N SER A 131 -5.51 21.24 12.10
CA SER A 131 -6.61 20.38 12.54
C SER A 131 -6.15 19.27 13.49
N ALA A 132 -4.95 18.75 13.28
CA ALA A 132 -4.30 17.76 14.16
C ALA A 132 -3.67 18.39 15.42
N GLY A 133 -3.64 19.72 15.55
CA GLY A 133 -3.00 20.40 16.68
C GLY A 133 -1.47 20.33 16.68
N LEU A 134 -0.86 20.01 15.54
CA LEU A 134 0.59 19.87 15.36
C LEU A 134 1.26 21.14 14.81
N TYR A 135 0.49 22.06 14.23
CA TYR A 135 1.03 23.26 13.57
C TYR A 135 1.91 24.11 14.49
N ASP A 136 1.47 24.35 15.73
CA ASP A 136 2.18 25.21 16.69
C ASP A 136 3.58 24.68 17.04
N VAL A 137 3.80 23.36 16.97
CA VAL A 137 5.10 22.72 17.24
C VAL A 137 6.17 23.22 16.27
N PHE A 138 5.81 23.49 15.02
CA PHE A 138 6.74 23.96 13.99
C PHE A 138 7.07 25.47 14.09
N GLY A 139 6.46 26.19 15.04
CA GLY A 139 6.84 27.56 15.42
C GLY A 139 7.73 27.64 16.65
N GLU A 140 7.92 26.53 17.39
CA GLU A 140 8.75 26.48 18.59
C GLU A 140 10.22 26.14 18.28
N GLU A 141 11.12 26.36 19.26
CA GLU A 141 12.52 25.94 19.15
C GLU A 141 12.61 24.41 19.07
N GLY A 142 13.37 23.91 18.11
CA GLY A 142 13.56 22.48 17.91
C GLY A 142 14.58 22.18 16.82
N ASP A 143 14.78 20.89 16.55
CA ASP A 143 15.63 20.40 15.48
C ASP A 143 14.87 19.30 14.73
N TYR A 144 14.05 19.71 13.76
CA TYR A 144 13.15 18.82 13.02
C TYR A 144 13.51 18.76 11.54
N THR A 145 13.14 17.67 10.88
CA THR A 145 12.99 17.69 9.42
C THR A 145 11.54 17.44 9.08
N LEU A 146 10.86 18.42 8.50
CA LEU A 146 9.49 18.26 8.00
C LEU A 146 9.53 17.85 6.54
N LEU A 147 8.90 16.72 6.25
CA LEU A 147 8.64 16.21 4.92
C LEU A 147 7.25 16.70 4.50
N ALA A 148 7.18 17.82 3.79
CA ALA A 148 5.91 18.46 3.48
C ALA A 148 5.33 17.93 2.15
N PRO A 149 4.24 17.14 2.16
CA PRO A 149 3.56 16.79 0.93
C PRO A 149 2.93 18.04 0.31
N SER A 150 2.98 18.12 -1.02
CA SER A 150 2.30 19.17 -1.79
C SER A 150 0.77 19.03 -1.70
N ASN A 151 0.03 20.09 -2.06
CA ASN A 151 -1.42 20.03 -2.18
C ASN A 151 -1.86 18.90 -3.13
N ASP A 152 -1.20 18.73 -4.28
CA ASP A 152 -1.51 17.66 -5.24
C ASP A 152 -1.35 16.25 -4.61
N ALA A 153 -0.35 16.08 -3.74
CA ALA A 153 -0.14 14.85 -2.99
C ALA A 153 -1.25 14.61 -1.96
N LEU A 154 -1.63 15.65 -1.20
CA LEU A 154 -2.70 15.56 -0.20
C LEU A 154 -4.10 15.39 -0.81
N GLU A 155 -4.38 15.98 -1.98
CA GLU A 155 -5.62 15.74 -2.74
C GLU A 155 -5.73 14.29 -3.23
N SER A 156 -4.59 13.61 -3.41
CA SER A 156 -4.51 12.21 -3.82
C SER A 156 -4.53 11.24 -2.64
N LEU A 157 -4.57 11.73 -1.39
CA LEU A 157 -4.67 10.89 -0.20
C LEU A 157 -6.04 10.22 -0.16
N ASP A 158 -6.04 8.93 0.12
CA ASP A 158 -7.27 8.16 0.27
C ASP A 158 -8.18 8.75 1.37
N GLU A 159 -9.47 8.92 1.07
CA GLU A 159 -10.47 9.47 1.99
C GLU A 159 -10.53 8.67 3.30
N ARG A 160 -10.19 7.36 3.28
CA ARG A 160 -10.16 6.52 4.49
C ARG A 160 -9.20 7.04 5.55
N TYR A 161 -8.07 7.61 5.13
CA TYR A 161 -7.07 8.18 6.03
C TYR A 161 -7.43 9.59 6.45
N ALA A 162 -7.97 10.39 5.52
CA ALA A 162 -8.34 11.78 5.78
C ALA A 162 -9.53 11.92 6.74
N SER A 163 -10.41 10.92 6.80
CA SER A 163 -11.65 10.95 7.58
C SER A 163 -11.46 10.59 9.06
N ASP A 164 -10.38 9.88 9.42
CA ASP A 164 -10.08 9.47 10.79
C ASP A 164 -8.98 10.38 11.39
N PRO A 165 -9.30 11.23 12.38
CA PRO A 165 -8.33 12.13 12.99
C PRO A 165 -7.12 11.43 13.62
N ALA A 166 -7.30 10.21 14.16
CA ALA A 166 -6.22 9.48 14.80
C ALA A 166 -5.26 8.85 13.76
N LEU A 167 -5.78 8.47 12.59
CA LEU A 167 -4.93 8.04 11.47
C LEU A 167 -4.20 9.22 10.85
N LEU A 168 -4.90 10.34 10.66
CA LEU A 168 -4.30 11.56 10.13
C LEU A 168 -3.17 12.06 11.02
N GLU A 169 -3.31 12.03 12.34
CA GLU A 169 -2.23 12.39 13.28
C GLU A 169 -1.01 11.47 13.14
N GLN A 170 -1.20 10.15 13.04
CA GLN A 170 -0.10 9.20 12.81
C GLN A 170 0.59 9.42 11.46
N ILE A 171 -0.17 9.65 10.40
CA ILE A 171 0.38 9.98 9.08
C ILE A 171 1.18 11.28 9.15
N LEU A 172 0.64 12.35 9.75
CA LEU A 172 1.33 13.63 9.84
C LEU A 172 2.61 13.55 10.69
N THR A 173 2.61 12.79 11.78
CA THR A 173 3.83 12.58 12.61
C THR A 173 4.87 11.69 11.93
N TYR A 174 4.48 10.81 11.00
CA TYR A 174 5.40 10.03 10.16
C TYR A 174 6.15 10.90 9.14
N HIS A 175 5.63 12.08 8.81
CA HIS A 175 6.32 13.08 7.98
C HIS A 175 7.36 13.91 8.75
N VAL A 176 7.54 13.69 10.05
CA VAL A 176 8.47 14.45 10.89
C VAL A 176 9.63 13.57 11.30
N LEU A 177 10.85 13.93 10.93
CA LEU A 177 12.06 13.24 11.37
C LEU A 177 12.65 13.93 12.60
N GLU A 178 13.17 13.11 13.52
CA GLU A 178 13.90 13.61 14.69
C GLU A 178 15.31 14.09 14.29
N GLY A 179 15.52 15.41 14.22
CA GLY A 179 16.79 16.05 13.83
C GLY A 179 16.73 16.77 12.49
N SER A 180 17.67 17.68 12.24
CA SER A 180 17.82 18.36 10.93
C SER A 180 18.66 17.53 9.96
N TYR A 181 18.04 17.09 8.87
CA TYR A 181 18.64 16.34 7.79
C TYR A 181 18.56 17.13 6.47
N SER A 182 19.66 17.73 6.06
CA SER A 182 19.83 18.24 4.69
C SER A 182 20.15 17.09 3.73
N ALA A 183 19.91 17.27 2.43
CA ALA A 183 20.28 16.33 1.38
C ALA A 183 21.78 15.97 1.42
N SER A 184 22.64 16.91 1.85
CA SER A 184 24.07 16.66 2.04
C SER A 184 24.41 15.75 3.23
N LYS A 185 23.57 15.71 4.28
CA LYS A 185 23.70 14.75 5.40
C LYS A 185 23.21 13.36 5.00
N ILE A 186 22.38 13.27 3.97
CA ILE A 186 21.84 12.04 3.41
C ILE A 186 22.72 11.61 2.23
N SER A 187 23.90 11.08 2.55
CA SER A 187 24.95 10.77 1.55
C SER A 187 24.87 9.36 0.96
N GLN A 188 24.07 8.49 1.56
CA GLN A 188 23.85 7.10 1.17
C GLN A 188 22.46 6.67 1.65
N SER A 189 21.95 5.55 1.13
CA SER A 189 20.70 4.96 1.61
C SER A 189 20.80 4.65 3.10
N GLN A 190 19.84 5.13 3.88
CA GLN A 190 19.77 4.95 5.33
C GLN A 190 18.32 4.99 5.80
N THR A 191 18.06 4.48 7.00
CA THR A 191 16.78 4.64 7.69
C THR A 191 16.88 5.75 8.73
N LEU A 192 15.82 6.54 8.86
CA LEU A 192 15.71 7.63 9.84
C LEU A 192 14.45 7.45 10.68
N ALA A 193 14.55 7.70 11.98
CA ALA A 193 13.42 7.63 12.89
C ALA A 193 12.45 8.78 12.64
N THR A 194 11.15 8.46 12.56
CA THR A 194 10.07 9.44 12.51
C THR A 194 9.52 9.71 13.91
N LEU A 195 8.78 10.82 14.08
CA LEU A 195 8.12 11.15 15.33
C LEU A 195 6.96 10.18 15.65
N GLN A 196 6.38 9.52 14.64
CA GLN A 196 5.38 8.47 14.81
C GLN A 196 5.98 7.20 15.45
N GLY A 197 7.28 6.96 15.24
CA GLY A 197 8.06 5.89 15.86
C GLY A 197 8.57 4.81 14.89
N GLU A 198 7.98 4.69 13.71
CA GLU A 198 8.49 3.84 12.63
C GLU A 198 9.64 4.52 11.87
N ASP A 199 10.56 3.73 11.33
CA ASP A 199 11.69 4.20 10.54
C ASP A 199 11.28 4.40 9.08
N ILE A 200 11.77 5.47 8.45
CA ILE A 200 11.59 5.72 7.02
C ILE A 200 12.89 5.54 6.25
N GLU A 201 12.81 4.89 5.09
CA GLU A 201 13.94 4.74 4.18
C GLU A 201 14.18 6.04 3.40
N VAL A 202 15.43 6.50 3.37
CA VAL A 202 15.85 7.63 2.57
C VAL A 202 16.93 7.22 1.59
N ASN A 203 16.74 7.60 0.32
CA ASN A 203 17.59 7.25 -0.80
C ASN A 203 18.16 8.49 -1.49
N ALA A 204 19.48 8.53 -1.63
CA ALA A 204 20.20 9.63 -2.31
C ALA A 204 20.90 9.18 -3.62
N ALA A 205 20.54 8.00 -4.15
CA ALA A 205 21.09 7.46 -5.38
C ALA A 205 20.50 8.15 -6.62
N GLY A 206 20.91 9.39 -6.89
CA GLY A 206 20.37 10.22 -7.98
C GLY A 206 19.66 11.46 -7.44
N SER A 207 18.35 11.57 -7.69
CA SER A 207 17.50 12.53 -6.98
C SER A 207 17.15 11.99 -5.59
N LEU A 208 17.09 12.88 -4.59
CA LEU A 208 16.69 12.50 -3.23
C LEU A 208 15.24 11.99 -3.24
N SER A 209 15.04 10.79 -2.71
CA SER A 209 13.72 10.22 -2.43
C SER A 209 13.62 9.74 -0.99
N ILE A 210 12.44 9.91 -0.41
CA ILE A 210 12.16 9.61 1.00
C ILE A 210 10.88 8.80 1.05
N GLY A 211 10.93 7.57 1.58
CA GLY A 211 9.79 6.64 1.59
C GLY A 211 9.19 6.38 0.21
N GLY A 212 10.01 6.41 -0.85
CA GLY A 212 9.55 6.29 -2.24
C GLY A 212 9.03 7.59 -2.88
N ALA A 213 8.74 8.64 -2.09
CA ALA A 213 8.35 9.95 -2.58
C ALA A 213 9.56 10.72 -3.13
N SER A 214 9.39 11.47 -4.22
CA SER A 214 10.42 12.34 -4.77
C SER A 214 10.44 13.68 -4.05
N VAL A 215 11.63 14.16 -3.69
CA VAL A 215 11.78 15.51 -3.13
C VAL A 215 11.78 16.54 -4.27
N THR A 216 10.78 17.40 -4.28
CA THR A 216 10.54 18.43 -5.31
C THR A 216 11.22 19.76 -4.97
N GLU A 217 11.28 20.11 -3.69
CA GLU A 217 12.08 21.21 -3.15
C GLU A 217 12.85 20.69 -1.94
N GLN A 218 14.18 20.83 -1.95
CA GLN A 218 15.05 20.31 -0.89
C GLN A 218 15.81 21.43 -0.19
N ASP A 219 16.26 21.13 1.04
CA ASP A 219 17.19 21.95 1.81
C ASP A 219 16.67 23.37 2.12
N ILE A 220 15.37 23.49 2.41
CA ILE A 220 14.82 24.75 2.91
C ILE A 220 15.26 24.88 4.38
N GLU A 221 16.32 25.64 4.61
CA GLU A 221 16.84 25.88 5.95
C GLU A 221 15.87 26.73 6.77
N CYS A 222 15.57 26.28 7.98
CA CYS A 222 14.69 26.95 8.94
C CYS A 222 15.44 27.12 10.27
N THR A 223 15.03 28.08 11.10
CA THR A 223 15.63 28.33 12.43
C THR A 223 15.51 27.13 13.38
N ASN A 224 14.47 26.32 13.20
CA ASN A 224 14.16 25.14 14.00
C ASN A 224 14.23 23.82 13.22
N GLY A 225 14.92 23.79 12.08
CA GLY A 225 15.10 22.56 11.32
C GLY A 225 15.30 22.70 9.82
N THR A 226 14.83 21.70 9.08
CA THR A 226 14.89 21.63 7.62
C THR A 226 13.54 21.22 7.06
N LEU A 227 13.11 21.89 5.98
CA LEU A 227 11.90 21.55 5.25
C LEU A 227 12.27 20.97 3.89
N HIS A 228 11.66 19.83 3.54
CA HIS A 228 11.70 19.25 2.20
C HIS A 228 10.27 19.09 1.68
N VAL A 229 9.99 19.53 0.46
CA VAL A 229 8.69 19.34 -0.18
C VAL A 229 8.71 18.05 -0.99
N ILE A 230 7.72 17.19 -0.80
CA ILE A 230 7.61 15.88 -1.46
C ILE A 230 6.34 15.78 -2.33
N ASP A 231 6.36 14.89 -3.31
CA ASP A 231 5.27 14.67 -4.27
C ASP A 231 4.27 13.57 -3.87
N ALA A 232 4.41 12.98 -2.70
CA ALA A 232 3.49 11.96 -2.18
C ALA A 232 3.30 12.11 -0.67
N VAL A 233 2.16 11.62 -0.15
CA VAL A 233 1.93 11.46 1.29
C VAL A 233 2.55 10.13 1.72
N LEU A 234 3.37 10.18 2.76
CA LEU A 234 4.02 9.04 3.37
C LEU A 234 3.07 8.40 4.38
N VAL A 235 2.60 7.18 4.10
CA VAL A 235 1.78 6.42 5.02
C VAL A 235 2.68 5.44 5.80
N PRO A 236 2.56 5.34 7.13
CA PRO A 236 3.28 4.34 7.90
C PRO A 236 2.97 2.92 7.40
N PRO A 237 3.97 2.04 7.25
CA PRO A 237 3.75 0.64 6.85
C PRO A 237 2.70 -0.07 7.71
N SER A 238 2.70 0.15 9.02
CA SER A 238 1.69 -0.45 9.92
C SER A 238 0.24 -0.04 9.60
N ILE A 239 0.04 1.19 9.09
CA ILE A 239 -1.27 1.68 8.65
C ILE A 239 -1.66 1.06 7.31
N GLU A 240 -0.72 0.97 6.36
CA GLU A 240 -0.98 0.32 5.06
C GLU A 240 -1.34 -1.17 5.22
N GLU A 241 -0.68 -1.86 6.16
CA GLU A 241 -0.96 -3.25 6.49
C GLU A 241 -2.32 -3.41 7.21
N THR A 242 -2.71 -2.46 8.06
CA THR A 242 -3.96 -2.55 8.82
C THR A 242 -5.18 -2.14 8.00
N TYR A 243 -5.05 -1.10 7.19
CA TYR A 243 -6.15 -0.53 6.42
C TYR A 243 -6.00 -0.94 4.97
N ILE A 244 -6.78 -1.93 4.57
CA ILE A 244 -6.90 -2.38 3.18
C ILE A 244 -8.13 -1.73 2.53
N ASP A 245 -8.11 -1.52 1.22
CA ASP A 245 -9.30 -1.17 0.45
C ASP A 245 -9.48 -2.26 -0.60
N TYR A 246 -10.10 -3.34 -0.15
CA TYR A 246 -10.21 -4.55 -0.94
C TYR A 246 -11.68 -4.85 -1.22
N THR A 247 -12.06 -4.70 -2.48
CA THR A 247 -13.42 -4.98 -2.97
C THR A 247 -13.43 -6.23 -3.85
N PHE A 248 -14.36 -7.14 -3.56
CA PHE A 248 -14.51 -8.41 -4.28
C PHE A 248 -15.98 -8.81 -4.40
N GLU A 249 -16.26 -9.73 -5.33
CA GLU A 249 -17.55 -10.42 -5.40
C GLU A 249 -17.50 -11.68 -4.52
N ASP A 250 -18.42 -11.80 -3.56
CA ASP A 250 -18.48 -12.94 -2.66
C ASP A 250 -19.25 -14.14 -3.27
N GLY A 251 -19.30 -15.27 -2.57
CA GLY A 251 -19.97 -16.50 -3.03
C GLY A 251 -21.49 -16.39 -3.22
N ALA A 252 -22.10 -15.28 -2.80
CA ALA A 252 -23.51 -14.96 -3.08
C ALA A 252 -23.67 -13.99 -4.27
N GLY A 253 -22.58 -13.63 -4.95
CA GLY A 253 -22.57 -12.68 -6.07
C GLY A 253 -22.69 -11.22 -5.62
N ARG A 254 -22.28 -10.89 -4.39
CA ARG A 254 -22.41 -9.56 -3.79
C ARG A 254 -21.07 -8.86 -3.79
N GLU A 255 -21.06 -7.56 -4.07
CA GLU A 255 -19.87 -6.73 -3.91
C GLU A 255 -19.65 -6.42 -2.42
N VAL A 256 -18.51 -6.86 -1.88
CA VAL A 256 -18.12 -6.68 -0.48
C VAL A 256 -16.79 -5.92 -0.45
N THR A 257 -16.72 -4.88 0.38
CA THR A 257 -15.51 -4.10 0.61
C THR A 257 -15.02 -4.29 2.03
N ILE A 258 -13.74 -4.65 2.18
CA ILE A 258 -13.04 -4.73 3.46
C ILE A 258 -12.11 -3.52 3.54
N GLY A 259 -12.44 -2.60 4.45
CA GLY A 259 -11.70 -1.34 4.69
C GLY A 259 -10.57 -1.46 5.72
N LYS A 260 -10.49 -2.60 6.39
CA LYS A 260 -9.52 -2.90 7.45
C LYS A 260 -9.33 -4.40 7.54
N VAL A 261 -8.08 -4.86 7.70
CA VAL A 261 -7.78 -6.27 7.94
C VAL A 261 -8.55 -6.74 9.17
N PRO A 262 -9.43 -7.77 9.04
CA PRO A 262 -10.15 -8.33 10.17
C PRO A 262 -9.18 -8.95 11.18
N GLU A 263 -9.40 -8.67 12.46
CA GLU A 263 -8.68 -9.24 13.61
C GLU A 263 -9.54 -10.26 14.37
N ARG A 264 -10.86 -10.18 14.23
CA ARG A 264 -11.85 -11.02 14.91
C ARG A 264 -12.83 -11.59 13.91
N VAL A 265 -12.57 -12.81 13.47
CA VAL A 265 -13.37 -13.52 12.47
C VAL A 265 -14.23 -14.58 13.13
N VAL A 266 -15.53 -14.60 12.81
CA VAL A 266 -16.40 -15.74 13.11
C VAL A 266 -16.60 -16.56 11.85
N SER A 267 -16.33 -17.87 11.92
CA SER A 267 -16.46 -18.78 10.79
C SER A 267 -17.69 -19.68 10.94
N LEU A 268 -18.71 -19.44 10.12
CA LEU A 268 -19.92 -20.27 10.03
C LEU A 268 -19.87 -21.24 8.85
N ALA A 269 -18.66 -21.67 8.51
CA ALA A 269 -18.38 -22.65 7.48
C ALA A 269 -17.10 -23.44 7.81
N SER A 270 -17.21 -24.77 7.85
CA SER A 270 -16.07 -25.66 8.12
C SER A 270 -14.94 -25.47 7.11
N SER A 271 -15.24 -25.37 5.82
CA SER A 271 -14.24 -25.13 4.76
C SER A 271 -13.40 -23.89 5.03
N ALA A 272 -14.04 -22.75 5.27
CA ALA A 272 -13.35 -21.50 5.56
C ALA A 272 -12.57 -21.54 6.88
N THR A 273 -13.09 -22.25 7.89
CA THR A 273 -12.35 -22.49 9.14
C THR A 273 -11.01 -23.16 8.81
N GLU A 274 -11.03 -24.25 8.05
CA GLU A 274 -9.80 -24.96 7.69
C GLU A 274 -8.85 -24.13 6.85
N VAL A 275 -9.36 -23.35 5.89
CA VAL A 275 -8.54 -22.42 5.09
C VAL A 275 -7.81 -21.42 6.00
N MET A 276 -8.54 -20.75 6.90
CA MET A 276 -7.93 -19.76 7.79
C MET A 276 -6.87 -20.37 8.69
N PHE A 277 -7.08 -21.59 9.20
CA PHE A 277 -6.04 -22.27 9.99
C PHE A 277 -4.86 -22.73 9.12
N ALA A 278 -5.10 -23.21 7.90
CA ALA A 278 -4.05 -23.66 6.99
C ALA A 278 -3.10 -22.52 6.58
N ILE A 279 -3.62 -21.30 6.37
CA ILE A 279 -2.81 -20.12 6.05
C ILE A 279 -2.19 -19.44 7.28
N GLY A 280 -2.39 -19.97 8.49
CA GLY A 280 -1.85 -19.40 9.72
C GLY A 280 -2.69 -18.30 10.38
N ALA A 281 -3.87 -17.98 9.84
CA ALA A 281 -4.80 -17.00 10.38
C ALA A 281 -5.71 -17.52 11.51
N GLY A 282 -5.44 -18.71 12.05
CA GLY A 282 -6.28 -19.37 13.07
C GLY A 282 -6.49 -18.55 14.35
N GLU A 283 -5.50 -17.73 14.75
CA GLU A 283 -5.61 -16.87 15.95
C GLU A 283 -6.64 -15.74 15.79
N LYS A 284 -6.96 -15.34 14.55
CA LYS A 284 -8.01 -14.36 14.25
C LYS A 284 -9.41 -14.96 14.38
N VAL A 285 -9.56 -16.29 14.43
CA VAL A 285 -10.86 -16.96 14.52
C VAL A 285 -11.35 -16.97 15.97
N VAL A 286 -12.42 -16.22 16.26
CA VAL A 286 -12.95 -16.04 17.63
C VAL A 286 -14.20 -16.87 17.93
N GLY A 287 -14.76 -17.54 16.92
CA GLY A 287 -15.93 -18.41 17.07
C GLY A 287 -16.24 -19.18 15.80
N VAL A 288 -16.86 -20.34 15.95
CA VAL A 288 -17.16 -21.26 14.85
C VAL A 288 -18.59 -21.81 14.90
N ASP A 289 -19.05 -22.40 13.80
CA ASP A 289 -20.26 -23.22 13.81
C ASP A 289 -20.02 -24.59 14.49
N LYS A 290 -21.08 -25.40 14.57
CA LYS A 290 -21.05 -26.72 15.19
C LYS A 290 -20.45 -27.83 14.32
N TYR A 291 -20.14 -27.55 13.06
CA TYR A 291 -19.61 -28.50 12.09
C TYR A 291 -18.09 -28.35 11.93
N SER A 292 -17.54 -27.16 12.19
CA SER A 292 -16.10 -26.91 12.25
C SER A 292 -15.47 -27.68 13.41
N THR A 293 -14.68 -28.71 13.08
CA THR A 293 -14.04 -29.60 14.06
C THR A 293 -12.54 -29.79 13.83
N TYR A 294 -11.98 -29.19 12.79
CA TYR A 294 -10.58 -29.28 12.41
C TYR A 294 -9.99 -27.87 12.14
N PRO A 295 -8.74 -27.60 12.54
CA PRO A 295 -7.84 -28.49 13.29
C PRO A 295 -8.22 -28.62 14.78
N GLU A 296 -7.46 -29.38 15.58
CA GLU A 296 -7.81 -29.72 16.98
C GLU A 296 -8.05 -28.47 17.84
N GLU A 297 -7.34 -27.38 17.55
CA GLU A 297 -7.44 -26.08 18.20
C GLU A 297 -8.86 -25.50 18.14
N VAL A 298 -9.63 -25.80 17.09
CA VAL A 298 -11.01 -25.34 16.89
C VAL A 298 -11.94 -25.80 18.01
N ALA A 299 -11.64 -26.95 18.63
CA ALA A 299 -12.46 -27.49 19.73
C ALA A 299 -12.51 -26.56 20.96
N SER A 300 -11.57 -25.63 21.08
CA SER A 300 -11.54 -24.64 22.16
C SER A 300 -12.38 -23.38 21.89
N LEU A 301 -12.80 -23.17 20.65
CA LEU A 301 -13.51 -21.96 20.23
C LEU A 301 -15.00 -22.00 20.61
N PRO A 302 -15.62 -20.83 20.90
CA PRO A 302 -17.06 -20.72 21.09
C PRO A 302 -17.85 -21.28 19.90
N ASN A 303 -18.86 -22.09 20.19
CA ASN A 303 -19.78 -22.67 19.21
C ASN A 303 -21.07 -21.84 19.11
N LEU A 304 -21.38 -21.38 17.91
CA LEU A 304 -22.50 -20.49 17.59
C LEU A 304 -23.70 -21.21 16.94
N GLY A 305 -23.68 -22.54 16.85
CA GLY A 305 -24.75 -23.32 16.23
C GLY A 305 -24.51 -23.51 14.73
N SER A 306 -25.41 -23.00 13.89
CA SER A 306 -25.26 -23.06 12.43
C SER A 306 -25.91 -21.82 11.80
N GLY A 307 -25.69 -21.56 10.51
CA GLY A 307 -26.35 -20.43 9.85
C GLY A 307 -27.88 -20.40 10.02
N SER A 308 -28.56 -21.56 9.97
CA SER A 308 -30.01 -21.64 10.23
C SER A 308 -30.44 -21.53 11.70
N SER A 309 -29.53 -21.70 12.65
CA SER A 309 -29.82 -21.72 14.09
C SER A 309 -28.77 -20.94 14.88
N LEU A 310 -28.41 -19.77 14.34
CA LEU A 310 -27.29 -18.95 14.80
C LEU A 310 -27.59 -18.32 16.17
N ASP A 311 -26.66 -18.49 17.10
CA ASP A 311 -26.69 -17.83 18.41
C ASP A 311 -26.22 -16.38 18.28
N MET A 312 -27.17 -15.49 17.94
CA MET A 312 -26.90 -14.06 17.71
C MET A 312 -26.39 -13.33 18.95
N GLU A 313 -26.76 -13.77 20.16
CA GLU A 313 -26.31 -13.12 21.40
C GLU A 313 -24.81 -13.36 21.59
N LYS A 314 -24.36 -14.61 21.44
CA LYS A 314 -22.94 -14.94 21.43
C LYS A 314 -22.18 -14.28 20.29
N LEU A 315 -22.77 -14.21 19.09
CA LEU A 315 -22.11 -13.53 17.97
C LEU A 315 -21.77 -12.09 18.32
N ILE A 316 -22.71 -11.35 18.93
CA ILE A 316 -22.51 -9.96 19.32
C ILE A 316 -21.48 -9.86 20.45
N GLU A 317 -21.51 -10.77 21.43
CA GLU A 317 -20.53 -10.81 22.53
C GLU A 317 -19.09 -11.02 22.04
N LEU A 318 -18.91 -11.69 20.90
CA LEU A 318 -17.59 -11.90 20.29
C LEU A 318 -17.06 -10.66 19.56
N GLU A 319 -17.88 -9.63 19.33
CA GLU A 319 -17.48 -8.39 18.63
C GLU A 319 -16.66 -8.68 17.35
N PRO A 320 -17.17 -9.47 16.38
CA PRO A 320 -16.43 -9.79 15.17
C PRO A 320 -16.38 -8.62 14.19
N ASP A 321 -15.27 -8.52 13.48
CA ASP A 321 -15.06 -7.56 12.38
C ASP A 321 -15.51 -8.15 11.03
N LEU A 322 -15.53 -9.49 10.95
CA LEU A 322 -15.97 -10.26 9.79
C LEU A 322 -16.67 -11.55 10.22
N VAL A 323 -17.78 -11.86 9.55
CA VAL A 323 -18.41 -13.18 9.60
C VAL A 323 -18.30 -13.84 8.24
N VAL A 324 -17.70 -15.03 8.20
CA VAL A 324 -17.68 -15.88 7.01
C VAL A 324 -18.80 -16.90 7.10
N ILE A 325 -19.58 -17.07 6.04
CA ILE A 325 -20.78 -17.92 6.08
C ILE A 325 -21.10 -18.50 4.70
N TRP A 326 -21.70 -19.70 4.66
CA TRP A 326 -22.19 -20.25 3.40
C TRP A 326 -23.28 -19.38 2.75
N TYR A 327 -23.19 -19.20 1.43
CA TYR A 327 -24.08 -18.33 0.65
C TYR A 327 -25.58 -18.62 0.82
N PHE A 328 -25.94 -19.88 1.10
CA PHE A 328 -27.34 -20.30 1.21
C PHE A 328 -28.00 -19.91 2.54
N TYR A 329 -27.28 -19.32 3.49
CA TYR A 329 -27.83 -18.79 4.74
C TYR A 329 -28.27 -17.32 4.63
N GLY A 330 -29.02 -16.97 3.58
CA GLY A 330 -29.45 -15.59 3.28
C GLY A 330 -30.08 -14.85 4.46
N ASP A 331 -31.02 -15.49 5.18
CA ASP A 331 -31.65 -14.87 6.36
C ASP A 331 -30.62 -14.51 7.44
N ALA A 332 -29.60 -15.35 7.66
CA ALA A 332 -28.56 -15.08 8.66
C ALA A 332 -27.66 -13.94 8.21
N ILE A 333 -27.24 -13.94 6.94
CA ILE A 333 -26.45 -12.89 6.31
C ILE A 333 -27.12 -11.52 6.53
N GLU A 334 -28.39 -11.37 6.12
CA GLU A 334 -29.13 -10.12 6.26
C GLU A 334 -29.24 -9.66 7.72
N ASN A 335 -29.48 -10.61 8.65
CA ASN A 335 -29.59 -10.29 10.07
C ASN A 335 -28.26 -9.81 10.65
N ILE A 336 -27.12 -10.39 10.26
CA ILE A 336 -25.80 -10.00 10.74
C ILE A 336 -25.46 -8.60 10.21
N GLU A 337 -25.68 -8.34 8.92
CA GLU A 337 -25.38 -7.05 8.28
C GLU A 337 -26.23 -5.89 8.84
N GLN A 338 -27.50 -6.14 9.18
CA GLN A 338 -28.36 -5.13 9.83
C GLN A 338 -27.81 -4.63 11.18
N ARG A 339 -26.83 -5.33 11.76
CA ARG A 339 -26.14 -4.94 13.00
C ARG A 339 -24.79 -4.25 12.75
N GLY A 340 -24.43 -4.03 11.48
CA GLY A 340 -23.20 -3.35 11.08
C GLY A 340 -21.96 -4.23 11.09
N ILE A 341 -22.14 -5.56 11.08
CA ILE A 341 -21.03 -6.53 11.01
C ILE A 341 -20.84 -6.92 9.55
N ASN A 342 -19.59 -6.91 9.07
CA ASN A 342 -19.28 -7.31 7.69
C ASN A 342 -19.49 -8.83 7.51
N VAL A 343 -20.03 -9.22 6.37
CA VAL A 343 -20.30 -10.63 6.05
C VAL A 343 -19.71 -10.98 4.69
N MET A 344 -18.92 -12.05 4.66
CA MET A 344 -18.43 -12.69 3.44
C MET A 344 -19.17 -14.01 3.23
N ALA A 345 -19.94 -14.09 2.15
CA ALA A 345 -20.55 -15.36 1.75
C ALA A 345 -19.53 -16.21 0.96
N ILE A 346 -19.55 -17.53 1.14
CA ILE A 346 -18.72 -18.48 0.39
C ILE A 346 -19.54 -19.50 -0.41
N ASN A 347 -19.02 -19.89 -1.57
CA ASN A 347 -19.62 -20.88 -2.47
C ASN A 347 -18.59 -21.48 -3.47
N PRO A 348 -17.52 -22.13 -2.99
CA PRO A 348 -16.59 -22.80 -3.89
C PRO A 348 -17.29 -23.99 -4.59
N ALA A 349 -17.32 -23.97 -5.92
CA ALA A 349 -17.98 -24.98 -6.75
C ALA A 349 -17.00 -25.90 -7.49
N SER A 350 -15.72 -25.51 -7.58
CA SER A 350 -14.64 -26.27 -8.21
C SER A 350 -13.35 -26.22 -7.36
N VAL A 351 -12.36 -27.04 -7.74
CA VAL A 351 -11.01 -26.95 -7.14
C VAL A 351 -10.36 -25.59 -7.41
N SER A 352 -10.61 -24.98 -8.58
CA SER A 352 -10.11 -23.64 -8.88
C SER A 352 -10.67 -22.59 -7.94
N ASP A 353 -11.97 -22.66 -7.64
CA ASP A 353 -12.62 -21.71 -6.73
C ASP A 353 -12.03 -21.79 -5.31
N ILE A 354 -11.53 -22.96 -4.90
CA ILE A 354 -10.85 -23.14 -3.61
C ILE A 354 -9.50 -22.41 -3.60
N TYR A 355 -8.75 -22.44 -4.70
CA TYR A 355 -7.52 -21.64 -4.80
C TYR A 355 -7.81 -20.15 -4.72
N ASP A 356 -8.85 -19.70 -5.42
CA ASP A 356 -9.29 -18.30 -5.42
C ASP A 356 -9.74 -17.88 -4.00
N GLU A 357 -10.50 -18.74 -3.31
CA GLU A 357 -10.94 -18.50 -1.93
C GLU A 357 -9.76 -18.46 -0.95
N ILE A 358 -8.78 -19.36 -1.05
CA ILE A 358 -7.55 -19.32 -0.23
C ILE A 358 -6.77 -18.03 -0.48
N GLY A 359 -6.61 -17.63 -1.73
CA GLY A 359 -5.92 -16.38 -2.11
C GLY A 359 -6.65 -15.14 -1.57
N LEU A 360 -7.98 -15.16 -1.63
CA LEU A 360 -8.83 -14.11 -1.07
C LEU A 360 -8.68 -14.01 0.45
N PHE A 361 -8.71 -15.15 1.17
CA PHE A 361 -8.45 -15.15 2.61
C PHE A 361 -7.05 -14.65 2.95
N GLY A 362 -6.03 -15.06 2.20
CA GLY A 362 -4.67 -14.53 2.33
C GLY A 362 -4.64 -13.02 2.21
N THR A 363 -5.32 -12.47 1.21
CA THR A 363 -5.34 -11.02 0.97
C THR A 363 -6.08 -10.26 2.07
N ILE A 364 -7.30 -10.67 2.43
CA ILE A 364 -8.12 -9.89 3.36
C ILE A 364 -7.65 -10.03 4.82
N LEU A 365 -6.91 -11.10 5.15
CA LEU A 365 -6.41 -11.35 6.51
C LEU A 365 -4.93 -11.00 6.70
N GLY A 366 -4.19 -10.62 5.65
CA GLY A 366 -2.75 -10.31 5.69
C GLY A 366 -1.84 -11.54 5.80
N PHE A 367 -2.18 -12.62 5.10
CA PHE A 367 -1.47 -13.90 5.05
C PHE A 367 -1.22 -14.36 3.62
N GLU A 368 -0.89 -13.44 2.71
CA GLU A 368 -0.74 -13.70 1.27
C GLU A 368 0.36 -14.72 0.98
N GLU A 369 1.52 -14.62 1.63
CA GLU A 369 2.62 -15.55 1.42
C GLU A 369 2.23 -16.98 1.83
N ASN A 370 1.61 -17.13 3.01
CA ASN A 370 1.12 -18.43 3.49
C ASN A 370 0.01 -19.00 2.59
N ALA A 371 -0.90 -18.15 2.10
CA ALA A 371 -1.93 -18.57 1.16
C ALA A 371 -1.32 -19.10 -0.15
N GLN A 372 -0.30 -18.41 -0.69
CA GLN A 372 0.41 -18.88 -1.88
C GLN A 372 1.19 -20.18 -1.64
N GLU A 373 1.76 -20.37 -0.44
CA GLU A 373 2.41 -21.64 -0.07
C GLU A 373 1.41 -22.79 -0.05
N VAL A 374 0.24 -22.60 0.59
CA VAL A 374 -0.84 -23.60 0.65
C VAL A 374 -1.36 -23.93 -0.76
N ILE A 375 -1.64 -22.91 -1.59
CA ILE A 375 -2.08 -23.11 -2.98
C ILE A 375 -1.02 -23.87 -3.78
N GLY A 376 0.26 -23.51 -3.62
CA GLY A 376 1.38 -24.15 -4.29
C GLY A 376 1.53 -25.63 -3.94
N ASP A 377 1.42 -25.99 -2.65
CA ASP A 377 1.43 -27.40 -2.22
C ASP A 377 0.25 -28.18 -2.81
N MET A 378 -0.95 -27.61 -2.74
CA MET A 378 -2.15 -28.25 -3.29
C MET A 378 -2.01 -28.49 -4.80
N GLN A 379 -1.62 -27.46 -5.56
CA GLN A 379 -1.43 -27.55 -7.01
C GLN A 379 -0.37 -28.59 -7.37
N ALA A 380 0.76 -28.60 -6.67
CA ALA A 380 1.83 -29.56 -6.93
C ALA A 380 1.34 -31.01 -6.75
N ARG A 381 0.70 -31.30 -5.62
CA ARG A 381 0.21 -32.66 -5.30
C ARG A 381 -0.94 -33.10 -6.21
N ILE A 382 -1.85 -32.20 -6.53
CA ILE A 382 -2.93 -32.48 -7.50
C ILE A 382 -2.33 -32.74 -8.88
N SER A 383 -1.36 -31.93 -9.33
CA SER A 383 -0.72 -32.11 -10.63
C SER A 383 -0.02 -33.45 -10.77
N GLU A 384 0.62 -33.95 -9.71
CA GLU A 384 1.26 -35.27 -9.71
C GLU A 384 0.26 -36.40 -10.03
N ILE A 385 -0.97 -36.31 -9.49
CA ILE A 385 -2.04 -37.27 -9.75
C ILE A 385 -2.58 -37.10 -11.16
N THR A 386 -2.93 -35.88 -11.56
CA THR A 386 -3.56 -35.64 -12.86
C THR A 386 -2.60 -35.92 -14.01
N ASP A 387 -1.32 -35.57 -13.88
CA ASP A 387 -0.29 -35.87 -14.88
C ASP A 387 -0.13 -37.38 -15.07
N TYR A 388 -0.21 -38.15 -13.99
CA TYR A 388 -0.20 -39.61 -14.05
C TYR A 388 -1.47 -40.16 -14.72
N VAL A 389 -2.65 -39.69 -14.31
CA VAL A 389 -3.96 -40.08 -14.87
C VAL A 389 -4.05 -39.77 -16.37
N ASP A 390 -3.43 -38.69 -16.83
CA ASP A 390 -3.36 -38.32 -18.25
C ASP A 390 -2.53 -39.31 -19.10
N THR A 391 -1.68 -40.13 -18.46
CA THR A 391 -0.99 -41.23 -19.15
C THR A 391 -1.86 -42.46 -19.36
N ILE A 392 -3.01 -42.55 -18.69
CA ILE A 392 -3.90 -43.72 -18.68
C ILE A 392 -4.98 -43.55 -19.77
N PRO A 393 -5.05 -44.47 -20.75
CA PRO A 393 -6.12 -44.48 -21.74
C PRO A 393 -7.50 -44.53 -21.08
N VAL A 394 -8.47 -43.82 -21.64
CA VAL A 394 -9.83 -43.74 -21.05
C VAL A 394 -10.46 -45.12 -20.90
N GLU A 395 -10.20 -46.03 -21.84
CA GLU A 395 -10.69 -47.42 -21.80
C GLU A 395 -10.11 -48.27 -20.66
N ASP A 396 -8.98 -47.85 -20.08
CA ASP A 396 -8.32 -48.55 -18.97
C ASP A 396 -8.68 -47.91 -17.61
N ARG A 397 -9.47 -46.83 -17.60
CA ARG A 397 -9.93 -46.15 -16.37
C ARG A 397 -11.07 -46.94 -15.72
N PRO A 398 -11.07 -47.13 -14.38
CA PRO A 398 -12.11 -47.88 -13.71
C PRO A 398 -13.43 -47.11 -13.69
N THR A 399 -14.53 -47.83 -13.88
CA THR A 399 -15.88 -47.29 -13.66
C THR A 399 -16.19 -47.21 -12.16
N VAL A 400 -16.81 -46.11 -11.74
CA VAL A 400 -17.00 -45.78 -10.32
C VAL A 400 -18.47 -45.50 -10.04
N PHE A 401 -19.03 -46.21 -9.06
CA PHE A 401 -20.27 -45.84 -8.42
C PHE A 401 -19.99 -45.13 -7.09
N TYR A 402 -20.49 -43.91 -6.93
CA TYR A 402 -20.33 -43.13 -5.71
C TYR A 402 -21.67 -42.96 -4.99
N GLU A 403 -21.78 -43.44 -3.75
CA GLU A 403 -23.01 -43.28 -2.96
C GLU A 403 -22.82 -42.25 -1.84
N THR A 404 -23.53 -41.13 -1.94
CA THR A 404 -23.54 -40.05 -0.95
C THR A 404 -24.35 -40.42 0.29
N SER A 405 -25.58 -40.90 0.10
CA SER A 405 -26.52 -41.21 1.18
C SER A 405 -27.46 -42.34 0.78
N GLN A 406 -28.00 -43.02 1.79
CA GLN A 406 -28.83 -44.18 1.56
C GLN A 406 -30.29 -43.82 1.18
N PRO A 407 -30.94 -44.66 0.36
CA PRO A 407 -30.35 -45.64 -0.56
C PRO A 407 -30.04 -45.03 -1.93
N PHE A 408 -28.89 -45.40 -2.52
CA PHE A 408 -28.53 -45.19 -3.94
C PHE A 408 -28.49 -43.72 -4.40
N LYS A 409 -28.35 -42.77 -3.48
CA LYS A 409 -28.18 -41.37 -3.82
C LYS A 409 -26.76 -41.16 -4.35
N SER A 410 -26.62 -40.85 -5.62
CA SER A 410 -25.34 -40.58 -6.28
C SER A 410 -25.17 -39.09 -6.58
N LEU A 411 -24.19 -38.76 -7.40
CA LEU A 411 -23.84 -37.44 -7.90
C LEU A 411 -23.39 -37.52 -9.37
N ASN A 412 -23.66 -36.46 -10.14
CA ASN A 412 -23.24 -36.35 -11.54
C ASN A 412 -21.90 -35.62 -11.68
N ALA A 413 -21.45 -35.39 -12.94
CA ALA A 413 -20.17 -34.72 -13.22
C ALA A 413 -20.15 -33.24 -12.78
N ASP A 414 -21.30 -32.55 -12.73
CA ASP A 414 -21.39 -31.14 -12.34
C ASP A 414 -21.26 -30.90 -10.82
N THR A 415 -20.94 -31.94 -10.06
CA THR A 415 -20.67 -31.83 -8.62
C THR A 415 -19.18 -31.75 -8.36
N PHE A 416 -18.82 -31.06 -7.28
CA PHE A 416 -17.43 -31.00 -6.82
C PHE A 416 -16.82 -32.39 -6.64
N THR A 417 -17.53 -33.32 -5.99
CA THR A 417 -17.03 -34.70 -5.85
C THR A 417 -17.00 -35.45 -7.20
N GLY A 418 -17.84 -35.08 -8.16
CA GLY A 418 -17.80 -35.61 -9.53
C GLY A 418 -16.50 -35.23 -10.23
N GLU A 419 -16.13 -33.95 -10.14
CA GLU A 419 -14.82 -33.43 -10.58
C GLU A 419 -13.67 -34.22 -9.93
N LEU A 420 -13.71 -34.47 -8.61
CA LEU A 420 -12.67 -35.25 -7.92
C LEU A 420 -12.55 -36.69 -8.42
N ILE A 421 -13.67 -37.36 -8.75
CA ILE A 421 -13.64 -38.71 -9.31
C ILE A 421 -12.92 -38.71 -10.66
N GLU A 422 -13.22 -37.74 -11.52
CA GLU A 422 -12.59 -37.61 -12.83
C GLU A 422 -11.11 -37.23 -12.73
N MET A 423 -10.75 -36.31 -11.83
CA MET A 423 -9.36 -35.93 -11.55
C MET A 423 -8.54 -37.11 -11.02
N ALA A 424 -9.13 -37.99 -10.20
CA ALA A 424 -8.50 -39.22 -9.74
C ALA A 424 -8.42 -40.29 -10.85
N GLY A 425 -9.01 -40.03 -12.03
CA GLY A 425 -9.00 -40.92 -13.18
C GLY A 425 -10.08 -41.99 -13.17
N GLY A 426 -11.15 -41.83 -12.40
CA GLY A 426 -12.31 -42.72 -12.44
C GLY A 426 -13.35 -42.26 -13.46
N ILE A 427 -14.15 -43.20 -13.99
CA ILE A 427 -15.32 -42.91 -14.83
C ILE A 427 -16.57 -42.98 -13.95
N ASN A 428 -17.16 -41.84 -13.58
CA ASN A 428 -18.40 -41.82 -12.81
C ASN A 428 -19.57 -42.39 -13.65
N ILE A 429 -20.15 -43.52 -13.23
CA ILE A 429 -21.26 -44.14 -13.99
C ILE A 429 -22.51 -43.25 -14.05
N ALA A 430 -22.66 -42.32 -13.09
CA ALA A 430 -23.78 -41.38 -13.02
C ALA A 430 -23.44 -39.99 -13.61
N ALA A 431 -22.31 -39.84 -14.30
CA ALA A 431 -21.82 -38.57 -14.83
C ALA A 431 -22.87 -37.81 -15.67
N ASP A 432 -23.60 -38.53 -16.52
CA ASP A 432 -24.55 -37.98 -17.49
C ASP A 432 -25.99 -37.84 -16.97
N GLU A 433 -26.22 -38.10 -15.67
CA GLU A 433 -27.55 -37.97 -15.08
C GLU A 433 -28.03 -36.51 -15.06
N GLU A 434 -29.29 -36.27 -15.44
CA GLU A 434 -29.87 -34.91 -15.49
C GLU A 434 -29.91 -34.23 -14.12
N SER A 435 -30.11 -35.03 -13.06
CA SER A 435 -30.11 -34.52 -11.70
C SER A 435 -28.69 -34.48 -11.16
N ARG A 436 -28.28 -33.34 -10.60
CA ARG A 436 -26.98 -33.17 -9.93
C ARG A 436 -26.73 -34.20 -8.82
N TYR A 437 -27.79 -34.64 -8.15
CA TYR A 437 -27.76 -35.71 -7.17
C TYR A 437 -28.88 -36.72 -7.47
N PRO A 438 -28.69 -37.67 -8.39
CA PRO A 438 -29.74 -38.60 -8.77
C PRO A 438 -29.94 -39.68 -7.70
N VAL A 439 -31.15 -40.26 -7.63
CA VAL A 439 -31.38 -41.51 -6.90
C VAL A 439 -31.47 -42.62 -7.93
N LEU A 440 -30.49 -43.52 -7.94
CA LEU A 440 -30.38 -44.57 -8.94
C LEU A 440 -31.16 -45.82 -8.52
N SER A 441 -31.44 -46.70 -9.48
CA SER A 441 -32.05 -48.01 -9.17
C SER A 441 -30.98 -49.07 -8.94
N SER A 442 -31.25 -50.00 -8.02
CA SER A 442 -30.33 -51.12 -7.76
C SER A 442 -30.10 -51.98 -9.01
N GLU A 443 -31.14 -52.21 -9.79
CA GLU A 443 -31.07 -53.00 -11.03
C GLU A 443 -30.16 -52.33 -12.07
N TRP A 444 -30.24 -51.00 -12.18
CA TRP A 444 -29.37 -50.23 -13.07
C TRP A 444 -27.92 -50.25 -12.60
N ILE A 445 -27.64 -50.07 -11.31
CA ILE A 445 -26.26 -50.14 -10.77
C ILE A 445 -25.65 -51.54 -11.00
N ILE A 446 -26.43 -52.61 -10.83
CA ILE A 446 -26.00 -53.98 -11.14
C ILE A 446 -25.70 -54.13 -12.64
N GLN A 447 -26.48 -53.48 -13.51
CA GLN A 447 -26.30 -53.56 -14.96
C GLN A 447 -25.08 -52.78 -15.44
N GLU A 448 -24.80 -51.60 -14.88
CA GLU A 448 -23.61 -50.80 -15.20
C GLU A 448 -22.32 -51.45 -14.69
N ASP A 449 -22.41 -52.38 -13.73
CA ASP A 449 -21.31 -53.22 -13.22
C ASP A 449 -20.02 -52.45 -12.88
N PRO A 450 -20.07 -51.48 -11.92
CA PRO A 450 -18.91 -50.65 -11.61
C PRO A 450 -17.71 -51.46 -11.10
N ASP A 451 -16.51 -51.05 -11.50
CA ASP A 451 -15.23 -51.60 -11.06
C ASP A 451 -14.89 -51.21 -9.61
N VAL A 452 -15.35 -50.04 -9.17
CA VAL A 452 -15.13 -49.49 -7.83
C VAL A 452 -16.43 -48.93 -7.27
N ILE A 453 -16.68 -49.17 -5.98
CA ILE A 453 -17.75 -48.49 -5.22
C ILE A 453 -17.11 -47.65 -4.13
N VAL A 454 -17.47 -46.37 -4.06
CA VAL A 454 -17.08 -45.45 -2.98
C VAL A 454 -18.34 -45.00 -2.24
N VAL A 455 -18.33 -45.08 -0.92
CA VAL A 455 -19.41 -44.61 -0.06
C VAL A 455 -18.93 -43.49 0.86
N LEU A 456 -19.77 -42.48 1.06
CA LEU A 456 -19.47 -41.40 1.98
C LEU A 456 -19.68 -41.85 3.43
N SER A 457 -18.79 -41.44 4.34
CA SER A 457 -18.73 -41.87 5.76
C SER A 457 -20.06 -41.82 6.54
N TYR A 458 -20.91 -40.82 6.29
CA TYR A 458 -22.24 -40.71 6.92
C TYR A 458 -23.36 -41.46 6.19
N GLY A 459 -23.05 -42.06 5.04
CA GLY A 459 -23.95 -42.82 4.19
C GLY A 459 -23.96 -44.31 4.54
N ALA A 460 -23.79 -45.17 3.54
CA ALA A 460 -23.72 -46.61 3.75
C ALA A 460 -22.35 -47.07 4.23
N SER A 461 -22.33 -48.10 5.07
CA SER A 461 -21.10 -48.83 5.39
C SER A 461 -20.71 -49.79 4.26
N VAL A 462 -19.42 -50.12 4.20
CA VAL A 462 -18.87 -51.10 3.24
C VAL A 462 -19.55 -52.47 3.41
N GLU A 463 -19.82 -52.88 4.64
CA GLU A 463 -20.50 -54.13 4.96
C GLU A 463 -21.94 -54.15 4.47
N GLU A 464 -22.66 -53.04 4.61
CA GLU A 464 -24.03 -52.92 4.09
C GLU A 464 -24.04 -53.01 2.56
N ILE A 465 -23.11 -52.35 1.87
CA ILE A 465 -22.97 -52.47 0.41
C ILE A 465 -22.78 -53.93 0.00
N LYS A 466 -21.82 -54.62 0.61
CA LYS A 466 -21.50 -56.03 0.31
C LYS A 466 -22.64 -56.99 0.64
N ALA A 467 -23.54 -56.61 1.56
CA ALA A 467 -24.69 -57.41 1.95
C ALA A 467 -25.96 -57.15 1.12
N ARG A 468 -25.95 -56.18 0.18
CA ARG A 468 -27.11 -55.89 -0.67
C ARG A 468 -27.46 -57.06 -1.58
N SER A 469 -28.75 -57.37 -1.64
CA SER A 469 -29.25 -58.50 -2.43
C SER A 469 -28.89 -58.36 -3.90
N GLY A 470 -28.17 -59.33 -4.44
CA GLY A 470 -27.76 -59.37 -5.85
C GLY A 470 -26.57 -58.48 -6.19
N TRP A 471 -25.94 -57.82 -5.22
CA TRP A 471 -24.73 -57.02 -5.46
C TRP A 471 -23.45 -57.87 -5.47
N ASP A 472 -23.52 -59.14 -5.06
CA ASP A 472 -22.41 -60.10 -5.12
C ASP A 472 -21.90 -60.38 -6.54
N GLN A 473 -22.68 -60.02 -7.56
CA GLN A 473 -22.29 -60.13 -8.97
C GLN A 473 -21.59 -58.87 -9.52
N ILE A 474 -21.64 -57.73 -8.81
CA ILE A 474 -20.98 -56.50 -9.24
C ILE A 474 -19.47 -56.66 -9.08
N SER A 475 -18.72 -56.27 -10.11
CA SER A 475 -17.27 -56.37 -10.19
C SER A 475 -16.56 -55.74 -8.98
N ALA A 476 -16.98 -54.55 -8.53
CA ALA A 476 -16.46 -53.93 -7.31
C ALA A 476 -16.63 -54.81 -6.06
N VAL A 477 -17.80 -55.43 -5.87
CA VAL A 477 -18.09 -56.27 -4.69
C VAL A 477 -17.35 -57.60 -4.78
N ALA A 478 -17.35 -58.23 -5.95
CA ALA A 478 -16.67 -59.51 -6.20
C ALA A 478 -15.14 -59.42 -6.01
N ASN A 479 -14.55 -58.26 -6.31
CA ASN A 479 -13.12 -58.00 -6.20
C ASN A 479 -12.72 -57.21 -4.93
N ASP A 480 -13.65 -57.04 -3.98
CA ASP A 480 -13.42 -56.33 -2.71
C ASP A 480 -13.02 -54.84 -2.85
N ARG A 481 -13.37 -54.20 -3.97
CA ARG A 481 -13.11 -52.78 -4.28
C ARG A 481 -14.27 -51.88 -3.84
N VAL A 482 -14.63 -51.99 -2.57
CA VAL A 482 -15.67 -51.17 -1.92
C VAL A 482 -15.04 -50.39 -0.77
N TYR A 483 -15.06 -49.06 -0.87
CA TYR A 483 -14.33 -48.17 0.02
C TYR A 483 -15.23 -47.13 0.66
N ALA A 484 -14.89 -46.70 1.87
CA ALA A 484 -15.54 -45.57 2.54
C ALA A 484 -14.60 -44.38 2.59
N VAL A 485 -15.09 -43.19 2.24
CA VAL A 485 -14.36 -41.93 2.28
C VAL A 485 -14.96 -40.99 3.33
N GLU A 486 -14.09 -40.36 4.11
CA GLU A 486 -14.49 -39.35 5.09
C GLU A 486 -15.00 -38.10 4.39
N SER A 487 -16.12 -37.52 4.86
CA SER A 487 -16.75 -36.38 4.18
C SER A 487 -15.85 -35.16 4.10
N ASP A 488 -15.04 -35.00 5.14
CA ASP A 488 -14.08 -33.91 5.30
C ASP A 488 -12.94 -33.96 4.28
N MET A 489 -12.71 -35.12 3.64
CA MET A 489 -11.66 -35.28 2.63
C MET A 489 -12.16 -35.01 1.21
N VAL A 490 -13.47 -34.90 0.99
CA VAL A 490 -14.09 -34.74 -0.33
C VAL A 490 -15.06 -33.54 -0.35
N THR A 491 -14.71 -32.52 0.42
CA THR A 491 -15.42 -31.24 0.50
C THR A 491 -14.48 -30.10 0.14
N SER A 492 -15.01 -28.89 0.03
CA SER A 492 -14.30 -27.72 -0.51
C SER A 492 -13.33 -27.11 0.51
N ASN A 493 -12.32 -27.86 0.95
CA ASN A 493 -11.31 -27.43 1.92
C ASN A 493 -9.88 -27.80 1.45
N PRO A 494 -8.82 -27.27 2.08
CA PRO A 494 -7.45 -27.61 1.69
C PRO A 494 -7.11 -29.11 1.78
N ARG A 495 -7.79 -29.85 2.68
CA ARG A 495 -7.61 -31.29 2.86
C ARG A 495 -8.15 -32.13 1.70
N LEU A 496 -8.84 -31.54 0.73
CA LEU A 496 -9.35 -32.24 -0.47
C LEU A 496 -8.24 -33.04 -1.18
N VAL A 497 -6.99 -32.56 -1.13
CA VAL A 497 -5.85 -33.22 -1.77
C VAL A 497 -5.65 -34.63 -1.22
N LEU A 498 -5.87 -34.82 0.09
CA LEU A 498 -5.79 -36.14 0.72
C LEU A 498 -6.89 -37.07 0.22
N GLY A 499 -8.09 -36.54 0.00
CA GLY A 499 -9.19 -37.29 -0.60
C GLY A 499 -8.88 -37.69 -2.04
N LEU A 500 -8.36 -36.77 -2.84
CA LEU A 500 -7.97 -37.03 -4.22
C LEU A 500 -6.88 -38.11 -4.31
N GLU A 501 -5.82 -38.00 -3.49
CA GLU A 501 -4.77 -39.02 -3.37
C GLU A 501 -5.35 -40.38 -2.98
N GLN A 502 -6.32 -40.40 -2.07
CA GLN A 502 -6.95 -41.63 -1.61
C GLN A 502 -7.84 -42.27 -2.68
N LEU A 503 -8.58 -41.47 -3.45
CA LEU A 503 -9.35 -41.94 -4.60
C LEU A 503 -8.42 -42.53 -5.67
N ALA A 504 -7.36 -41.81 -6.04
CA ALA A 504 -6.38 -42.26 -7.03
C ALA A 504 -5.74 -43.60 -6.60
N LYS A 505 -5.39 -43.75 -5.31
CA LYS A 505 -4.90 -45.02 -4.74
C LYS A 505 -5.89 -46.17 -4.85
N TRP A 506 -7.19 -45.93 -4.65
CA TRP A 506 -8.21 -46.97 -4.79
C TRP A 506 -8.48 -47.34 -6.26
N PHE A 507 -8.34 -46.38 -7.17
CA PHE A 507 -8.54 -46.58 -8.59
C PHE A 507 -7.35 -47.32 -9.22
N TYR A 508 -6.13 -47.00 -8.79
CA TYR A 508 -4.86 -47.50 -9.34
C TYR A 508 -3.89 -47.99 -8.23
N PRO A 509 -4.24 -49.02 -7.46
CA PRO A 509 -3.46 -49.45 -6.29
C PRO A 509 -2.02 -49.86 -6.62
N GLU A 510 -1.77 -50.41 -7.80
CA GLU A 510 -0.45 -50.87 -8.24
C GLU A 510 0.54 -49.73 -8.59
N TYR A 511 0.08 -48.48 -8.59
CA TYR A 511 0.87 -47.32 -9.01
C TYR A 511 1.13 -46.28 -7.90
N PHE A 512 0.38 -46.32 -6.79
CA PHE A 512 0.45 -45.32 -5.71
C PHE A 512 0.86 -45.91 -4.33
N GLU A 513 1.62 -47.01 -4.30
CA GLU A 513 2.18 -47.63 -3.07
C GLU A 513 3.35 -46.84 -2.43
#